data_AF-A0A415ZTI0-F1
#
_entry.id   AF-A0A415ZTI0-F1
#
_cell.length_a   1.000
_cell.length_b   1.000
_cell.length_c   1.000
_cell.angle_alpha   90.00
_cell.angle_beta   90.00
_cell.angle_gamma   90.00
#
_symmetry.space_group_name_H-M   'P 1'
#
loop_
_entity.id
_entity.type
_entity.pdbx_description
1 polymer ?
#
loop_
_entity_poly.entity_id
_entity_poly.type
_entity_poly.pdbx_seq_one_letter_code
_entity_poly.pdbx_strand_id
1 'polypeptide(L)'
;MANKQYTAIVVGAGAGGGIVAKELASNYIKVTLFERGDWPSYDKHFNDELISQRVQDLGASFGPDGKKNPRVINSLDGKRWVGDYAVNHV
;
A
#
# COMPACT_ATOMS: atom_id res chain seq x y z
N MET A 1 34.86 17.79 -17.40
CA MET A 1 34.18 16.47 -17.48
C MET A 1 32.73 16.73 -17.87
N ALA A 2 32.21 16.07 -18.90
CA ALA A 2 30.78 16.19 -19.21
C ALA A 2 29.98 15.56 -18.06
N ASN A 3 29.02 16.29 -17.48
CA ASN A 3 28.15 15.73 -16.46
C ASN A 3 27.38 14.55 -17.05
N LYS A 4 27.66 13.33 -16.57
CA LYS A 4 26.98 12.12 -17.01
C LYS A 4 25.58 12.12 -16.42
N GLN A 5 24.58 12.49 -17.22
CA GLN A 5 23.18 12.45 -16.82
C GLN A 5 22.66 11.01 -16.93
N TYR A 6 22.18 10.46 -15.81
CA TYR A 6 21.56 9.15 -15.78
C TYR A 6 20.07 9.25 -16.13
N THR A 7 19.55 8.22 -16.78
CA THR A 7 18.15 8.06 -17.12
C THR A 7 17.60 6.78 -16.50
N ALA A 8 16.35 6.83 -16.02
CA ALA A 8 15.66 5.69 -15.45
C ALA A 8 14.24 5.58 -16.03
N ILE A 9 13.81 4.35 -16.28
CA ILE A 9 12.43 4.03 -16.67
C ILE A 9 11.78 3.27 -15.50
N VAL A 10 10.68 3.79 -15.00
CA VAL A 10 9.85 3.15 -13.97
C VAL A 10 8.58 2.63 -14.63
N VAL A 11 8.27 1.35 -14.43
CA VAL A 11 7.05 0.73 -14.98
C VAL A 11 6.12 0.38 -13.82
N GLY A 12 4.94 1.00 -13.83
CA GLY A 12 3.94 0.94 -12.77
C GLY A 12 3.98 2.17 -11.87
N ALA A 13 2.83 2.79 -11.62
CA ALA A 13 2.62 3.95 -10.73
C ALA A 13 1.78 3.61 -9.48
N GLY A 14 1.77 2.33 -9.08
CA GLY A 14 1.24 1.93 -7.78
C GLY A 14 2.08 2.46 -6.61
N ALA A 15 1.79 1.97 -5.40
CA ALA A 15 2.36 2.48 -4.15
C ALA A 15 3.89 2.69 -4.15
N GLY A 16 4.66 1.78 -4.76
CA GLY A 16 6.12 1.90 -4.86
C GLY A 16 6.62 2.73 -6.04
N GLY A 17 5.91 2.72 -7.16
CA GLY A 17 6.39 3.31 -8.42
C GLY A 17 6.57 4.82 -8.33
N GLY A 18 5.58 5.51 -7.76
CA GLY A 18 5.66 6.95 -7.51
C GLY A 18 6.79 7.34 -6.55
N ILE A 19 7.02 6.53 -5.51
CA ILE A 19 8.10 6.77 -4.54
C ILE A 19 9.46 6.66 -5.23
N VAL A 20 9.71 5.58 -5.97
CA VAL A 20 10.97 5.38 -6.71
C VAL A 20 11.19 6.52 -7.71
N ALA A 21 10.17 6.88 -8.48
CA ALA A 21 10.28 7.98 -9.44
C ALA A 21 10.61 9.32 -8.76
N LYS A 22 9.96 9.63 -7.64
CA LYS A 22 10.23 10.84 -6.83
C LYS A 22 11.66 10.85 -6.32
N GLU A 23 12.14 9.76 -5.74
CA GLU A 23 13.49 9.72 -5.15
C GLU A 23 14.57 9.86 -6.23
N LEU A 24 14.42 9.17 -7.37
CA LEU A 24 15.37 9.27 -8.48
C LEU A 24 15.37 10.69 -9.09
N ALA A 25 14.19 11.26 -9.36
CA ALA A 25 14.07 12.59 -9.95
C ALA A 25 14.63 13.68 -9.03
N SER A 26 14.39 13.56 -7.72
CA SER A 26 14.91 14.49 -6.70
C SER A 26 16.44 14.44 -6.59
N ASN A 27 17.07 13.36 -7.06
CA ASN A 27 18.52 13.18 -7.12
C ASN A 27 19.08 13.40 -8.54
N TYR A 28 18.44 14.26 -9.33
CA TYR A 28 18.90 14.72 -10.65
C TYR A 28 19.00 13.63 -11.73
N ILE A 29 18.32 12.50 -11.55
CA ILE A 29 18.17 11.47 -12.57
C ILE A 29 16.96 11.83 -13.44
N LYS A 30 17.09 11.74 -14.76
CA LYS A 30 15.96 11.94 -15.68
C LYS A 30 15.08 10.70 -15.67
N VAL A 31 13.86 10.83 -15.16
CA VAL A 31 12.93 9.70 -14.99
C VAL A 31 11.80 9.77 -16.01
N THR A 32 11.45 8.64 -16.61
CA THR A 32 10.17 8.43 -17.31
C THR A 32 9.41 7.34 -16.59
N LEU A 33 8.18 7.61 -16.20
CA LEU A 33 7.32 6.64 -15.50
C LEU A 33 6.11 6.32 -16.39
N PHE A 34 5.85 5.02 -16.57
CA PHE A 34 4.72 4.51 -17.33
C PHE A 34 3.73 3.84 -16.38
N GLU A 35 2.44 4.09 -16.57
CA GLU A 35 1.34 3.39 -15.94
C GLU A 35 0.32 3.04 -17.02
N ARG A 36 -0.30 1.86 -16.91
CA ARG A 36 -1.36 1.42 -17.82
C ARG A 36 -2.67 2.14 -17.52
N GLY A 37 -2.95 2.38 -16.23
CA GLY A 37 -4.15 3.07 -15.76
C GLY A 37 -4.18 4.57 -16.08
N ASP A 38 -5.38 5.14 -15.99
CA ASP A 38 -5.60 6.58 -16.14
C ASP A 38 -5.09 7.36 -14.91
N TRP A 39 -5.06 8.70 -15.05
CA TRP A 39 -4.76 9.58 -13.92
C TRP A 39 -5.78 9.35 -12.78
N PRO A 40 -5.34 9.14 -11.53
CA PRO A 40 -6.24 8.86 -10.44
C PRO A 40 -7.19 10.04 -10.21
N SER A 41 -8.48 9.76 -10.23
CA SER A 41 -9.54 10.71 -9.83
C SER A 41 -10.01 10.35 -8.43
N TYR A 42 -9.62 11.15 -7.44
CA TYR A 42 -9.98 10.93 -6.04
C TYR A 42 -11.50 10.97 -5.79
N ASP A 43 -12.26 11.69 -6.63
CA ASP A 43 -13.72 11.73 -6.57
C ASP A 43 -14.38 10.44 -7.10
N LYS A 44 -13.70 9.71 -8.00
CA LYS A 44 -14.20 8.45 -8.60
C LYS A 44 -13.69 7.21 -7.86
N HIS A 45 -12.53 7.33 -7.23
CA HIS A 45 -11.85 6.28 -6.49
C HIS A 45 -11.73 6.69 -5.02
N PHE A 46 -12.89 6.91 -4.37
CA PHE A 46 -12.99 7.22 -2.94
C PHE A 46 -12.65 6.00 -2.05
N ASN A 47 -12.48 4.83 -2.66
CA ASN A 47 -12.07 3.63 -1.95
C ASN A 47 -10.62 3.76 -1.52
N ASP A 48 -10.39 3.67 -0.22
CA ASP A 48 -9.07 3.54 0.38
C ASP A 48 -8.40 2.27 -0.18
N GLU A 49 -7.62 2.42 -1.25
CA GLU A 49 -6.88 1.31 -1.88
C GLU A 49 -5.81 0.72 -0.96
N LEU A 50 -5.48 1.43 0.13
CA LEU A 50 -4.89 0.82 1.31
C LEU A 50 -6.04 0.27 2.14
N ILE A 51 -6.65 -0.85 1.70
CA ILE A 51 -7.76 -1.54 2.39
C ILE A 51 -7.59 -1.32 3.88
N SER A 52 -8.52 -0.57 4.48
CA SER A 52 -8.47 -0.26 5.89
C SER A 52 -8.29 -1.58 6.62
N GLN A 53 -7.07 -1.83 7.12
CA GLN A 53 -6.76 -3.11 7.76
C GLN A 53 -7.55 -3.29 9.05
N ARG A 54 -8.45 -2.35 9.38
CA ARG A 54 -9.40 -2.41 10.47
C ARG A 54 -10.38 -3.57 10.31
N VAL A 55 -10.76 -3.92 9.07
CA VAL A 55 -11.68 -5.02 8.75
C VAL A 55 -11.02 -5.96 7.74
N GLN A 56 -10.93 -7.26 8.06
CA GLN A 56 -10.23 -8.27 7.25
C GLN A 56 -11.19 -9.32 6.69
N ASP A 57 -12.42 -8.93 6.35
CA ASP A 57 -13.45 -9.86 5.83
C ASP A 57 -13.03 -10.55 4.52
N LEU A 58 -12.08 -9.95 3.78
CA LEU A 58 -11.46 -10.53 2.57
C LEU A 58 -10.02 -11.03 2.81
N GLY A 59 -9.60 -11.10 4.07
CA GLY A 59 -8.24 -11.41 4.47
C GLY A 59 -7.27 -10.22 4.39
N ALA A 60 -6.09 -10.38 4.99
CA ALA A 60 -5.02 -9.40 4.94
C ALA A 60 -4.11 -9.69 3.74
N SER A 61 -4.07 -8.81 2.74
CA SER A 61 -3.16 -8.98 1.61
C SER A 61 -1.69 -8.68 1.96
N PHE A 62 -1.45 -8.02 3.10
CA PHE A 62 -0.13 -7.60 3.58
C PHE A 62 -0.15 -7.43 5.11
N GLY A 63 1.01 -7.59 5.74
CA GLY A 63 1.17 -7.53 7.20
C GLY A 63 1.62 -8.87 7.81
N PRO A 64 1.85 -8.92 9.13
CA PRO A 64 2.30 -10.13 9.80
C PRO A 64 1.22 -11.22 9.75
N ASP A 65 1.66 -12.49 9.75
CA ASP A 65 0.77 -13.65 9.75
C ASP A 65 -0.25 -13.56 10.89
N GLY A 66 -1.54 -13.62 10.55
CA GLY A 66 -2.64 -13.41 11.50
C GLY A 66 -2.80 -14.52 12.54
N LYS A 67 -2.29 -15.74 12.28
CA LYS A 67 -2.32 -16.83 13.28
C LYS A 67 -1.17 -16.67 14.30
N LYS A 68 0.00 -16.26 13.83
CA LYS A 68 1.18 -16.02 14.68
C LYS A 68 1.11 -14.69 15.42
N ASN A 69 0.53 -13.67 14.80
CA ASN A 69 0.44 -12.31 15.30
C ASN A 69 -1.02 -11.84 15.23
N PRO A 70 -1.92 -12.45 16.02
CA PRO A 70 -3.33 -12.14 15.93
C PRO A 70 -3.61 -10.74 16.44
N ARG A 71 -4.61 -10.09 15.85
CA ARG A 71 -5.05 -8.79 16.36
C ARG A 71 -5.79 -8.99 17.67
N VAL A 72 -5.47 -8.15 18.65
CA VAL A 72 -6.09 -8.16 19.97
C VAL A 72 -6.83 -6.86 20.19
N ILE A 73 -8.09 -6.96 20.57
CA ILE A 73 -8.93 -5.82 20.95
C ILE A 73 -9.02 -5.81 22.47
N ASN A 74 -8.55 -4.73 23.09
CA ASN A 74 -8.77 -4.46 24.50
C ASN A 74 -9.86 -3.41 24.63
N SER A 75 -10.98 -3.78 25.24
CA SER A 75 -12.09 -2.88 25.51
C SER A 75 -11.78 -1.98 26.71
N LEU A 76 -12.49 -0.85 26.81
CA LEU A 76 -12.37 0.10 27.91
C LEU A 76 -12.75 -0.51 29.27
N ASP A 77 -13.57 -1.56 29.28
CA ASP A 77 -13.90 -2.35 30.47
C ASP A 77 -12.86 -3.43 30.82
N GLY A 78 -11.72 -3.45 30.13
CA GLY A 78 -10.62 -4.38 30.37
C GLY A 78 -10.80 -5.76 29.72
N LYS A 79 -11.90 -6.00 29.00
CA LYS A 79 -12.08 -7.27 28.28
C LYS A 79 -11.15 -7.35 27.07
N ARG A 80 -10.57 -8.54 26.87
CA ARG A 80 -9.67 -8.85 25.76
C ARG A 80 -10.32 -9.83 24.79
N TRP A 81 -10.29 -9.50 23.51
CA TRP A 81 -10.75 -10.36 22.42
C TRP A 81 -9.64 -10.55 21.40
N VAL A 82 -9.40 -11.80 21.00
CA VAL A 82 -8.55 -12.11 19.85
C VAL A 82 -9.45 -12.06 18.62
N GLY A 83 -9.15 -11.17 17.69
CA GLY A 83 -9.92 -11.03 16.46
C GLY A 83 -9.59 -12.16 15.50
N ASP A 84 -10.33 -13.26 15.57
CA ASP A 84 -10.29 -14.33 14.58
C ASP A 84 -11.31 -14.02 13.46
N TYR A 85 -10.85 -13.39 12.38
CA TYR A 85 -11.69 -13.05 11.21
C TYR A 85 -12.03 -14.28 10.32
N ALA A 86 -11.71 -15.49 10.76
CA ALA A 86 -11.82 -16.71 9.95
C ALA A 86 -13.17 -17.46 10.08
N VAL A 87 -14.21 -16.89 10.71
CA VAL A 87 -15.40 -17.68 11.12
C VAL A 87 -16.75 -17.22 10.54
N ASN A 88 -16.82 -16.20 9.68
CA ASN A 88 -18.11 -15.75 9.11
C ASN A 88 -18.16 -15.84 7.58
N HIS A 89 -17.87 -17.03 7.04
CA HIS A 89 -18.31 -17.40 5.70
C HIS A 89 -19.39 -18.48 5.80
N VAL A 90 -20.65 -18.03 5.90
CA VAL A 90 -21.83 -18.70 5.34
C VAL A 90 -22.58 -17.66 4.53
#